data_AF-A0A1I7K595-F1
#
_entry.id   AF-A0A1I7K595-F1
#
_cell.length_a   1.000
_cell.length_b   1.000
_cell.length_c   1.000
_cell.angle_alpha   90.00
_cell.angle_beta   90.00
_cell.angle_gamma   90.00
#
_symmetry.space_group_name_H-M   'P 1'
#
loop_
_entity.id
_entity.type
_entity.pdbx_description
1 polymer ?
#
loop_
_entity_poly.entity_id
_entity_poly.type
_entity_poly.pdbx_seq_one_letter_code
_entity_poly.pdbx_strand_id
1 'polypeptide(L)'
;MRREITSTPYSPHRYVDELSDTALANYGVWRDSLLRGDADALALAYTLAIDVFVKDASGVCVRELLDASSMFGSLATGIYWIKDYEAKLQAIVSIFGGAARRDVWFLIRDRVEEPGMPEQFHDLKGRILCRVENGTHNAADLAWIEAAAARQVTDDDMLQLDVFGGDEADTKELSRRVVRARREHKCHWTGLPIAVGERHLVIREVCEGDFVTTRHSVLAVWFAVYGDDIALSESLRPAEAPLSAAA
;
A
#
# COMPACT_ATOMS: atom_id res chain seq x y z
N MET A 1 -12.83 -6.16 28.85
CA MET A 1 -11.48 -6.75 29.06
C MET A 1 -10.75 -6.62 27.73
N ARG A 2 -9.94 -5.56 27.56
CA ARG A 2 -9.21 -5.30 26.31
C ARG A 2 -8.18 -6.41 26.14
N ARG A 3 -8.26 -7.18 25.05
CA ARG A 3 -7.21 -8.13 24.69
C ARG A 3 -5.94 -7.32 24.44
N GLU A 4 -4.89 -7.65 25.18
CA GLU A 4 -3.52 -7.31 24.80
C GLU A 4 -3.31 -7.86 23.40
N ILE A 5 -3.22 -6.95 22.43
CA ILE A 5 -2.76 -7.26 21.09
C ILE A 5 -1.32 -7.68 21.31
N THR A 6 -1.07 -8.99 21.21
CA THR A 6 0.28 -9.53 21.14
C THR A 6 1.01 -8.72 20.08
N SER A 7 1.95 -7.89 20.51
CA SER A 7 2.85 -7.16 19.65
C SER A 7 3.57 -8.20 18.81
N THR A 8 3.06 -8.43 17.61
CA THR A 8 3.84 -9.07 16.55
C THR A 8 5.18 -8.34 16.55
N PRO A 9 6.33 -9.04 16.72
CA PRO A 9 7.60 -8.37 16.81
C PRO A 9 7.78 -7.56 15.54
N TYR A 10 7.72 -6.25 15.72
CA TYR A 10 7.85 -5.24 14.69
C TYR A 10 9.22 -5.44 14.04
N SER A 11 9.23 -6.00 12.82
CA SER A 11 10.33 -5.74 11.91
C SER A 11 9.90 -4.51 11.11
N PRO A 12 10.62 -3.37 11.20
CA PRO A 12 10.33 -2.24 10.35
C PRO A 12 10.34 -2.73 8.89
N HIS A 13 9.19 -2.66 8.24
CA HIS A 13 9.04 -3.06 6.85
C HIS A 13 9.88 -2.11 6.02
N ARG A 14 10.95 -2.62 5.40
CA ARG A 14 11.88 -1.80 4.64
C ARG A 14 11.25 -1.52 3.28
N TYR A 15 11.53 -0.37 2.66
CA TYR A 15 11.00 -0.08 1.31
C TYR A 15 11.42 -1.10 0.25
N VAL A 16 12.57 -1.77 0.45
CA VAL A 16 12.99 -2.88 -0.42
C VAL A 16 12.04 -4.08 -0.35
N ASP A 17 11.36 -4.27 0.78
CA ASP A 17 10.37 -5.34 0.98
C ASP A 17 9.01 -4.99 0.35
N GLU A 18 8.80 -3.73 -0.07
CA GLU A 18 7.61 -3.27 -0.80
C GLU A 18 7.77 -3.40 -2.33
N LEU A 19 8.95 -3.81 -2.81
CA LEU A 19 9.16 -4.10 -4.23
C LEU A 19 8.31 -5.29 -4.66
N SER A 20 7.73 -5.21 -5.86
CA SER A 20 7.09 -6.38 -6.48
C SER A 20 8.11 -7.50 -6.70
N ASP A 21 7.67 -8.77 -6.72
CA ASP A 21 8.56 -9.92 -6.90
C ASP A 21 9.48 -9.79 -8.12
N THR A 22 8.96 -9.22 -9.22
CA THR A 22 9.74 -8.97 -10.44
C THR A 22 10.79 -7.88 -10.22
N ALA A 23 10.43 -6.78 -9.55
CA ALA A 23 11.37 -5.70 -9.24
C ALA A 23 12.46 -6.16 -8.27
N LEU A 24 12.08 -6.93 -7.24
CA LEU A 24 12.98 -7.51 -6.27
C LEU A 24 13.96 -8.51 -6.93
N ALA A 25 13.47 -9.34 -7.85
CA ALA A 25 14.32 -10.26 -8.61
C ALA A 25 15.34 -9.51 -9.50
N ASN A 26 14.91 -8.49 -10.26
CA ASN A 26 15.81 -7.68 -11.08
C ASN A 26 16.83 -6.93 -10.21
N TYR A 27 16.39 -6.41 -9.07
CA TYR A 27 17.29 -5.78 -8.11
C TYR A 27 18.35 -6.76 -7.59
N GLY A 28 17.95 -8.00 -7.30
CA GLY A 28 18.89 -9.09 -6.94
C GLY A 28 19.91 -9.39 -8.05
N VAL A 29 19.47 -9.43 -9.31
CA VAL A 29 20.37 -9.63 -10.47
C VAL A 29 21.36 -8.48 -10.62
N TRP A 30 20.90 -7.24 -10.46
CA TRP A 30 21.77 -6.06 -10.52
C TRP A 30 22.81 -6.07 -9.39
N ARG A 31 22.41 -6.44 -8.16
CA ARG A 31 23.35 -6.62 -7.03
C ARG A 31 24.38 -7.71 -7.30
N ASP A 32 23.98 -8.85 -7.83
CA ASP A 32 24.91 -9.93 -8.20
C ASP A 32 25.89 -9.47 -9.31
N SER A 33 25.43 -8.63 -10.24
CA SER A 33 26.29 -8.04 -11.27
C SER A 33 27.37 -7.13 -10.67
N LEU A 34 27.04 -6.34 -9.65
CA LEU A 34 28.04 -5.55 -8.91
C LEU A 34 29.11 -6.43 -8.23
N LEU A 35 28.73 -7.55 -7.62
CA LEU A 35 29.68 -8.48 -6.99
C LEU A 35 30.66 -9.08 -8.00
N ARG A 36 30.14 -9.41 -9.19
CA ARG A 36 30.91 -9.93 -10.32
C ARG A 36 31.80 -8.87 -10.98
N GLY A 37 31.62 -7.60 -10.63
CA GLY A 37 32.39 -6.48 -11.20
C GLY A 37 31.93 -6.10 -12.60
N ASP A 38 30.64 -6.26 -12.89
CA ASP A 38 30.05 -5.82 -14.16
C ASP A 38 30.25 -4.31 -14.37
N ALA A 39 30.81 -3.94 -15.52
CA ALA A 39 31.21 -2.56 -15.80
C ALA A 39 30.02 -1.61 -15.92
N ASP A 40 28.90 -2.08 -16.48
CA ASP A 40 27.70 -1.26 -16.67
C ASP A 40 26.97 -1.03 -15.34
N ALA A 41 26.88 -2.07 -14.50
CA ALA A 41 26.33 -1.94 -13.15
C ALA A 41 27.15 -0.97 -12.28
N LEU A 42 28.48 -1.07 -12.33
CA LEU A 42 29.38 -0.14 -11.65
C LEU A 42 29.28 1.28 -12.20
N ALA A 43 29.28 1.45 -13.53
CA ALA A 43 29.13 2.76 -14.17
C ALA A 43 27.81 3.44 -13.80
N LEU A 44 26.72 2.68 -13.70
CA LEU A 44 25.44 3.20 -13.25
C LEU A 44 25.51 3.67 -11.79
N ALA A 45 26.08 2.86 -10.88
CA ALA A 45 26.27 3.25 -9.48
C ALA A 45 27.11 4.54 -9.34
N TYR A 46 28.18 4.67 -10.13
CA TYR A 46 28.97 5.90 -10.18
C TYR A 46 28.18 7.09 -10.71
N THR A 47 27.40 6.90 -11.78
CA THR A 47 26.56 7.96 -12.37
C THR A 47 25.51 8.47 -11.39
N LEU A 48 24.96 7.57 -10.58
CA LEU A 48 24.02 7.89 -9.51
C LEU A 48 24.70 8.53 -8.28
N ALA A 49 26.03 8.57 -8.23
CA ALA A 49 26.83 9.04 -7.10
C ALA A 49 26.45 8.35 -5.77
N ILE A 50 26.17 7.04 -5.83
CA ILE A 50 25.73 6.25 -4.67
C ILE A 50 26.83 5.32 -4.18
N ASP A 51 26.80 5.06 -2.87
CA ASP A 51 27.57 3.97 -2.28
C ASP A 51 26.80 2.66 -2.46
N VAL A 52 27.46 1.66 -3.03
CA VAL A 52 26.94 0.28 -3.16
C VAL A 52 27.79 -0.73 -2.41
N PHE A 53 28.99 -0.34 -1.98
CA PHE A 53 29.91 -1.14 -1.20
C PHE A 53 30.08 -0.57 0.21
N VAL A 54 30.35 -1.44 1.17
CA VAL A 54 30.72 -1.07 2.54
C VAL A 54 32.02 -0.30 2.52
N LYS A 55 32.09 0.81 3.24
CA LYS A 55 33.32 1.55 3.51
C LYS A 55 33.87 1.14 4.87
N ASP A 56 35.17 0.91 4.96
CA ASP A 56 35.83 0.71 6.24
C ASP A 56 35.92 2.01 7.05
N ALA A 57 36.48 1.94 8.27
CA ALA A 57 36.65 3.10 9.15
C ALA A 57 37.54 4.21 8.57
N SER A 58 38.33 3.91 7.53
CA SER A 58 39.16 4.88 6.80
C SER A 58 38.48 5.45 5.55
N GLY A 59 37.28 4.98 5.22
CA GLY A 59 36.51 5.39 4.04
C GLY A 59 36.84 4.61 2.77
N VAL A 60 37.66 3.55 2.85
CA VAL A 60 38.03 2.71 1.70
C VAL A 60 36.92 1.70 1.44
N CYS A 61 36.49 1.58 0.18
CA CYS A 61 35.50 0.58 -0.22
C CYS A 61 36.06 -0.83 -0.06
N VAL A 62 35.41 -1.62 0.77
CA VAL A 62 35.62 -3.07 0.88
C VAL A 62 34.76 -3.75 -0.18
N ARG A 63 35.21 -4.87 -0.73
CA ARG A 63 34.46 -5.64 -1.75
C ARG A 63 33.28 -6.44 -1.14
N GLU A 64 32.53 -5.77 -0.28
CA GLU A 64 31.31 -6.25 0.36
C GLU A 64 30.20 -5.26 0.00
N LEU A 65 29.06 -5.77 -0.49
CA LEU A 65 27.93 -4.89 -0.80
C LEU A 65 27.28 -4.38 0.48
N LEU A 66 26.73 -3.18 0.41
CA LEU A 66 25.74 -2.73 1.39
C LEU A 66 24.58 -3.74 1.47
N ASP A 67 23.97 -3.83 2.65
CA ASP A 67 22.75 -4.60 2.80
C ASP A 67 21.66 -4.05 1.86
N ALA A 68 20.72 -4.92 1.49
CA ALA A 68 19.71 -4.61 0.47
C ALA A 68 18.89 -3.35 0.80
N SER A 69 18.63 -3.10 2.08
CA SER A 69 17.83 -1.96 2.52
C SER A 69 18.61 -0.66 2.44
N SER A 70 19.85 -0.66 2.95
CA SER A 70 20.71 0.54 2.90
C SER A 70 21.03 0.92 1.46
N MET A 71 21.34 -0.07 0.63
CA MET A 71 21.60 0.15 -0.79
C MET A 71 20.36 0.68 -1.52
N PHE A 72 19.17 0.13 -1.24
CA PHE A 72 17.93 0.67 -1.80
C PHE A 72 17.72 2.15 -1.38
N GLY A 73 18.01 2.50 -0.13
CA GLY A 73 17.95 3.89 0.34
C GLY A 73 18.89 4.83 -0.44
N SER A 74 20.14 4.44 -0.64
CA SER A 74 21.10 5.18 -1.46
C SER A 74 20.65 5.31 -2.91
N LEU A 75 20.18 4.22 -3.51
CA LEU A 75 19.63 4.19 -4.88
C LEU A 75 18.44 5.14 -5.02
N ALA A 76 17.50 5.10 -4.08
CA ALA A 76 16.32 5.97 -4.09
C ALA A 76 16.73 7.45 -4.09
N THR A 77 17.68 7.83 -3.25
CA THR A 77 18.21 9.20 -3.22
C THR A 77 18.89 9.55 -4.55
N GLY A 78 19.80 8.71 -5.04
CA GLY A 78 20.52 8.95 -6.30
C GLY A 78 19.57 9.11 -7.50
N ILE A 79 18.59 8.21 -7.64
CA ILE A 79 17.61 8.23 -8.73
C ILE A 79 16.68 9.44 -8.62
N TYR A 80 16.21 9.77 -7.41
CA TYR A 80 15.28 10.88 -7.19
C TYR A 80 15.83 12.22 -7.69
N TRP A 81 17.12 12.48 -7.43
CA TRP A 81 17.80 13.73 -7.78
C TRP A 81 18.22 13.86 -9.24
N ILE A 82 18.05 12.83 -10.07
CA ILE A 82 18.24 12.94 -11.52
C ILE A 82 17.21 13.95 -12.07
N LYS A 83 17.70 15.03 -12.69
CA LYS A 83 16.86 16.06 -13.30
C LYS A 83 16.26 15.62 -14.64
N ASP A 84 17.01 14.85 -15.41
CA ASP A 84 16.56 14.32 -16.69
C ASP A 84 15.57 13.15 -16.48
N TYR A 85 14.35 13.32 -16.99
CA TYR A 85 13.28 12.35 -16.78
C TYR A 85 13.56 11.02 -17.47
N GLU A 86 14.15 11.03 -18.67
CA GLU A 86 14.46 9.80 -19.41
C GLU A 86 15.57 9.03 -18.71
N ALA A 87 16.64 9.71 -18.29
CA ALA A 87 17.74 9.11 -17.53
C ALA A 87 17.25 8.51 -16.20
N LYS A 88 16.33 9.18 -15.52
CA LYS A 88 15.67 8.67 -14.31
C LYS A 88 14.91 7.37 -14.58
N LEU A 89 14.09 7.34 -15.63
CA LEU A 89 13.37 6.13 -16.02
C LEU A 89 14.32 5.02 -16.43
N GLN A 90 15.38 5.33 -17.17
CA GLN A 90 16.40 4.34 -17.56
C GLN A 90 17.12 3.75 -16.36
N ALA A 91 17.49 4.56 -15.36
CA ALA A 91 18.08 4.04 -14.13
C ALA A 91 17.14 3.05 -13.41
N ILE A 92 15.85 3.40 -13.28
CA ILE A 92 14.85 2.50 -12.69
C ILE A 92 14.74 1.20 -13.49
N VAL A 93 14.65 1.29 -14.81
CA VAL A 93 14.53 0.11 -15.69
C VAL A 93 15.78 -0.78 -15.59
N SER A 94 16.97 -0.20 -15.57
CA SER A 94 18.24 -0.95 -15.50
C SER A 94 18.42 -1.70 -14.19
N ILE A 95 17.86 -1.18 -13.08
CA ILE A 95 18.04 -1.78 -11.74
C ILE A 95 16.85 -2.68 -11.38
N PHE A 96 15.63 -2.26 -11.67
CA PHE A 96 14.39 -2.90 -11.19
C PHE A 96 13.54 -3.50 -12.33
N GLY A 97 13.92 -3.30 -13.58
CA GLY A 97 13.20 -3.76 -14.76
C GLY A 97 12.04 -2.85 -15.17
N GLY A 98 11.61 -3.00 -16.42
CA GLY A 98 10.61 -2.11 -17.03
C GLY A 98 9.18 -2.32 -16.54
N ALA A 99 8.81 -3.55 -16.17
CA ALA A 99 7.44 -3.91 -15.81
C ALA A 99 6.92 -3.18 -14.56
N ALA A 100 7.81 -2.93 -13.58
CA ALA A 100 7.46 -2.30 -12.30
C ALA A 100 7.89 -0.82 -12.22
N ARG A 101 8.28 -0.20 -13.34
CA ARG A 101 8.92 1.13 -13.37
C ARG A 101 8.12 2.21 -12.64
N ARG A 102 6.78 2.22 -12.82
CA ARG A 102 5.90 3.21 -12.21
C ARG A 102 5.81 3.01 -10.69
N ASP A 103 5.64 1.78 -10.24
CA ASP A 103 5.50 1.44 -8.82
C ASP A 103 6.80 1.72 -8.06
N VAL A 104 7.94 1.36 -8.65
CA VAL A 104 9.26 1.65 -8.09
C VAL A 104 9.53 3.15 -7.98
N TRP A 105 9.09 3.96 -8.96
CA TRP A 105 9.21 5.41 -8.86
C TRP A 105 8.46 5.97 -7.64
N PHE A 106 7.24 5.49 -7.38
CA PHE A 106 6.48 5.94 -6.21
C PHE A 106 7.16 5.51 -4.91
N LEU A 107 7.67 4.28 -4.82
CA LEU A 107 8.44 3.83 -3.65
C LEU A 107 9.71 4.66 -3.42
N ILE A 108 10.43 5.02 -4.50
CA ILE A 108 11.61 5.90 -4.41
C ILE A 108 11.23 7.27 -3.88
N ARG A 109 10.16 7.88 -4.41
CA ARG A 109 9.67 9.17 -3.97
C ARG A 109 9.29 9.13 -2.49
N ASP A 110 8.45 8.16 -2.10
CA ASP A 110 8.00 8.00 -0.72
C ASP A 110 9.18 7.82 0.23
N ARG A 111 10.18 6.99 -0.14
CA ARG A 111 11.40 6.78 0.65
C ARG A 111 12.19 8.08 0.89
N VAL A 112 12.27 8.95 -0.11
CA VAL A 112 13.03 10.22 -0.02
C VAL A 112 12.24 11.30 0.71
N GLU A 113 10.91 11.31 0.58
CA GLU A 113 10.01 12.28 1.21
C GLU A 113 9.61 11.89 2.65
N GLU A 114 9.78 10.62 3.05
CA GLU A 114 9.47 10.10 4.40
C GLU A 114 9.98 10.96 5.57
N PRO A 115 11.22 11.52 5.56
CA PRO A 115 11.67 12.39 6.64
C PRO A 115 10.82 13.67 6.84
N GLY A 116 10.04 14.07 5.82
CA GLY A 116 9.09 15.17 5.90
C GLY A 116 7.67 14.76 6.29
N MET A 117 7.38 13.45 6.41
CA MET A 117 6.08 12.94 6.80
C MET A 117 5.92 12.90 8.33
N PRO A 118 4.71 13.09 8.88
CA PRO A 118 4.43 12.84 10.29
C PRO A 118 4.80 11.40 10.73
N GLU A 119 5.27 11.24 11.98
CA GLU A 119 5.78 9.95 12.51
C GLU A 119 4.76 8.80 12.38
N GLN A 120 3.46 9.08 12.50
CA GLN A 120 2.41 8.06 12.35
C GLN A 120 2.36 7.43 10.95
N PHE A 121 3.00 8.03 9.95
CA PHE A 121 3.09 7.50 8.59
C PHE A 121 4.43 6.81 8.28
N HIS A 122 5.32 6.65 9.27
CA HIS A 122 6.64 6.03 9.05
C HIS A 122 6.60 4.50 9.10
N ASP A 123 5.51 3.89 9.58
CA ASP A 123 5.30 2.45 9.46
C ASP A 123 4.59 2.09 8.14
N LEU A 124 4.63 0.81 7.75
CA LEU A 124 4.03 0.37 6.48
C LEU A 124 2.54 0.70 6.39
N LYS A 125 1.79 0.50 7.48
CA LYS A 125 0.35 0.73 7.51
C LYS A 125 0.08 2.21 7.25
N GLY A 126 0.77 3.09 7.96
CA GLY A 126 0.68 4.54 7.79
C GLY A 126 1.05 4.97 6.37
N ARG A 127 2.14 4.45 5.80
CA ARG A 127 2.51 4.73 4.40
C ARG A 127 1.42 4.32 3.42
N ILE A 128 0.88 3.12 3.57
CA ILE A 128 -0.21 2.61 2.73
C ILE A 128 -1.45 3.50 2.86
N LEU A 129 -1.86 3.86 4.08
CA LEU A 129 -3.01 4.74 4.30
C LEU A 129 -2.80 6.12 3.67
N CYS A 130 -1.60 6.71 3.81
CA CYS A 130 -1.23 7.96 3.16
C CYS A 130 -1.29 7.85 1.62
N ARG A 131 -0.84 6.73 1.04
CA ARG A 131 -0.97 6.48 -0.41
C ARG A 131 -2.42 6.33 -0.86
N VAL A 132 -3.27 5.71 -0.03
CA VAL A 132 -4.71 5.60 -0.29
C VAL A 132 -5.36 6.97 -0.28
N GLU A 133 -5.12 7.76 0.77
CA GLU A 133 -5.63 9.14 0.92
C GLU A 133 -5.24 10.03 -0.27
N ASN A 134 -3.98 9.93 -0.73
CA ASN A 134 -3.48 10.71 -1.86
C ASN A 134 -3.86 10.14 -3.25
N GLY A 135 -4.56 9.01 -3.31
CA GLY A 135 -4.90 8.34 -4.57
C GLY A 135 -3.69 7.78 -5.35
N THR A 136 -2.56 7.58 -4.67
CA THR A 136 -1.32 7.04 -5.26
C THR A 136 -1.05 5.58 -4.86
N HIS A 137 -2.01 4.92 -4.22
CA HIS A 137 -1.92 3.51 -3.88
C HIS A 137 -1.79 2.64 -5.14
N ASN A 138 -1.10 1.51 -5.00
CA ASN A 138 -0.92 0.53 -6.07
C ASN A 138 -1.60 -0.80 -5.73
N ALA A 139 -1.46 -1.79 -6.62
CA ALA A 139 -2.07 -3.11 -6.43
C ALA A 139 -1.47 -3.88 -5.23
N ALA A 140 -0.19 -3.66 -4.90
CA ALA A 140 0.44 -4.29 -3.75
C ALA A 140 -0.07 -3.72 -2.42
N ASP A 141 -0.31 -2.40 -2.36
CA ASP A 141 -0.94 -1.74 -1.21
C ASP A 141 -2.32 -2.35 -0.94
N LEU A 142 -3.16 -2.46 -1.98
CA LEU A 142 -4.49 -3.04 -1.86
C LEU A 142 -4.43 -4.51 -1.44
N ALA A 143 -3.55 -5.31 -2.05
CA ALA A 143 -3.36 -6.71 -1.69
C ALA A 143 -2.88 -6.88 -0.24
N TRP A 144 -2.02 -5.98 0.24
CA TRP A 144 -1.59 -5.97 1.63
C TRP A 144 -2.77 -5.69 2.57
N ILE A 145 -3.59 -4.68 2.26
CA ILE A 145 -4.77 -4.35 3.07
C ILE A 145 -5.77 -5.51 3.05
N GLU A 146 -6.04 -6.11 1.89
CA GLU A 146 -6.93 -7.28 1.78
C GLU A 146 -6.44 -8.45 2.65
N ALA A 147 -5.14 -8.74 2.62
CA ALA A 147 -4.54 -9.76 3.47
C ALA A 147 -4.57 -9.38 4.97
N ALA A 148 -4.40 -8.10 5.31
CA ALA A 148 -4.54 -7.60 6.67
C ALA A 148 -6.00 -7.72 7.15
N ALA A 149 -6.95 -7.27 6.35
CA ALA A 149 -8.39 -7.32 6.59
C ALA A 149 -8.87 -8.77 6.81
N ALA A 150 -8.45 -9.70 5.94
CA ALA A 150 -8.77 -11.12 6.07
C ALA A 150 -8.30 -11.74 7.40
N ARG A 151 -7.14 -11.28 7.92
CA ARG A 151 -6.52 -11.80 9.16
C ARG A 151 -7.02 -11.10 10.43
N GLN A 152 -7.26 -9.79 10.37
CA GLN A 152 -7.47 -8.95 11.54
C GLN A 152 -8.95 -8.76 11.86
N VAL A 153 -9.78 -8.48 10.84
CA VAL A 153 -11.20 -8.18 11.06
C VAL A 153 -11.89 -9.41 11.63
N THR A 154 -12.71 -9.24 12.64
CA THR A 154 -13.56 -10.29 13.21
C THR A 154 -15.02 -10.01 12.90
N ASP A 155 -15.88 -11.00 13.10
CA ASP A 155 -17.32 -10.79 12.95
C ASP A 155 -17.84 -9.80 14.01
N ASP A 156 -17.21 -9.75 15.19
CA ASP A 156 -17.51 -8.75 16.22
C ASP A 156 -17.13 -7.34 15.74
N ASP A 157 -15.96 -7.15 15.11
CA ASP A 157 -15.57 -5.86 14.54
C ASP A 157 -16.58 -5.38 13.48
N MET A 158 -17.06 -6.30 12.64
CA MET A 158 -18.12 -6.00 11.66
C MET A 158 -19.44 -5.61 12.34
N LEU A 159 -19.82 -6.29 13.41
CA LEU A 159 -21.09 -6.03 14.11
C LEU A 159 -21.05 -4.77 14.97
N GLN A 160 -19.89 -4.39 15.50
CA GLN A 160 -19.71 -3.21 16.37
C GLN A 160 -19.35 -1.93 15.60
N LEU A 161 -19.19 -2.03 14.29
CA LEU A 161 -18.88 -0.90 13.43
C LEU A 161 -19.89 0.24 13.58
N ASP A 162 -19.40 1.46 13.82
CA ASP A 162 -20.23 2.66 13.73
C ASP A 162 -20.31 3.09 12.26
N VAL A 163 -21.52 3.09 11.73
CA VAL A 163 -21.82 3.22 10.29
C VAL A 163 -22.38 4.60 9.99
N PHE A 164 -22.92 5.29 11.01
CA PHE A 164 -23.68 6.54 10.85
C PHE A 164 -22.98 7.77 11.40
N GLY A 165 -21.89 7.60 12.18
CA GLY A 165 -20.89 8.64 12.40
C GLY A 165 -21.42 10.01 12.86
N GLY A 166 -22.58 10.07 13.51
CA GLY A 166 -23.13 11.29 14.12
C GLY A 166 -24.05 12.17 13.26
N ASP A 167 -24.33 11.83 11.99
CA ASP A 167 -25.27 12.58 11.13
C ASP A 167 -26.61 11.82 11.01
N GLU A 168 -27.28 11.66 12.15
CA GLU A 168 -28.47 10.80 12.35
C GLU A 168 -29.82 11.49 12.03
N ALA A 169 -29.87 12.52 11.18
CA ALA A 169 -31.12 13.25 11.03
C ALA A 169 -32.25 12.39 10.43
N ASP A 170 -31.95 11.52 9.46
CA ASP A 170 -32.97 10.75 8.71
C ASP A 170 -32.60 9.29 8.38
N THR A 171 -31.52 8.75 8.96
CA THR A 171 -31.13 7.34 8.77
C THR A 171 -31.30 6.52 10.04
N LYS A 172 -32.04 5.40 9.94
CA LYS A 172 -32.27 4.48 11.05
C LYS A 172 -31.93 3.04 10.67
N GLU A 173 -31.00 2.44 11.39
CA GLU A 173 -30.76 1.01 11.27
C GLU A 173 -31.92 0.19 11.85
N LEU A 174 -32.35 -0.82 11.09
CA LEU A 174 -33.35 -1.81 11.49
C LEU A 174 -32.70 -3.10 11.98
N SER A 175 -31.64 -3.55 11.30
CA SER A 175 -30.90 -4.75 11.66
C SER A 175 -29.56 -4.81 10.93
N ARG A 176 -28.53 -5.31 11.60
CA ARG A 176 -27.27 -5.73 10.99
C ARG A 176 -27.01 -7.21 11.22
N ARG A 177 -26.25 -7.83 10.30
CA ARG A 177 -25.75 -9.20 10.46
C ARG A 177 -24.54 -9.44 9.58
N VAL A 178 -23.67 -10.36 10.02
CA VAL A 178 -22.56 -10.87 9.21
C VAL A 178 -23.03 -12.13 8.48
N VAL A 179 -22.82 -12.18 7.16
CA VAL A 179 -23.16 -13.32 6.32
C VAL A 179 -22.07 -13.58 5.29
N ARG A 180 -22.06 -14.78 4.71
CA ARG A 180 -21.20 -15.08 3.56
C ARG A 180 -21.93 -14.83 2.25
N ALA A 181 -21.25 -14.17 1.32
CA ALA A 181 -21.74 -13.88 -0.02
C ALA A 181 -22.01 -15.20 -0.78
N ARG A 182 -23.25 -15.40 -1.23
CA ARG A 182 -23.63 -16.57 -2.05
C ARG A 182 -23.47 -16.32 -3.55
N ARG A 183 -23.35 -15.04 -3.92
CA ARG A 183 -23.07 -14.51 -5.25
C ARG A 183 -22.22 -13.26 -5.06
N GLU A 184 -21.64 -12.76 -6.14
CA GLU A 184 -20.93 -11.49 -6.09
C GLU A 184 -21.87 -10.35 -5.67
N HIS A 185 -21.39 -9.52 -4.76
CA HIS A 185 -22.06 -8.30 -4.32
C HIS A 185 -21.12 -7.11 -4.51
N LYS A 186 -21.63 -5.88 -4.41
CA LYS A 186 -20.81 -4.67 -4.40
C LYS A 186 -20.80 -4.10 -3.00
N CYS A 187 -19.61 -3.75 -2.49
CA CYS A 187 -19.48 -3.04 -1.24
C CYS A 187 -19.99 -1.60 -1.40
N HIS A 188 -20.76 -1.12 -0.43
CA HIS A 188 -21.33 0.23 -0.44
C HIS A 188 -20.26 1.31 -0.34
N TRP A 189 -19.32 1.20 0.62
CA TRP A 189 -18.26 2.22 0.76
C TRP A 189 -17.18 2.11 -0.30
N THR A 190 -16.50 0.98 -0.43
CA THR A 190 -15.39 0.87 -1.40
C THR A 190 -15.84 0.77 -2.85
N GLY A 191 -17.09 0.43 -3.14
CA GLY A 191 -17.54 0.16 -4.50
C GLY A 191 -16.90 -1.09 -5.14
N LEU A 192 -16.03 -1.81 -4.43
CA LEU A 192 -15.34 -3.01 -4.91
C LEU A 192 -16.26 -4.25 -4.79
N PRO A 193 -16.02 -5.28 -5.62
CA PRO A 193 -16.77 -6.54 -5.51
C PRO A 193 -16.46 -7.25 -4.19
N ILE A 194 -17.51 -7.83 -3.60
CA ILE A 194 -17.46 -8.78 -2.48
C ILE A 194 -17.54 -10.16 -3.11
N ALA A 195 -16.46 -10.94 -2.97
CA ALA A 195 -16.31 -12.22 -3.64
C ALA A 195 -17.27 -13.28 -3.07
N VAL A 196 -17.61 -14.29 -3.88
CA VAL A 196 -18.40 -15.44 -3.40
C VAL A 196 -17.66 -16.14 -2.26
N GLY A 197 -18.36 -16.40 -1.16
CA GLY A 197 -17.81 -17.01 0.05
C GLY A 197 -17.21 -16.00 1.05
N GLU A 198 -16.96 -14.76 0.63
CA GLU A 198 -16.48 -13.69 1.50
C GLU A 198 -17.56 -13.33 2.53
N ARG A 199 -17.13 -13.18 3.79
CA ARG A 199 -17.99 -12.64 4.84
C ARG A 199 -18.14 -11.13 4.65
N HIS A 200 -19.33 -10.61 4.87
CA HIS A 200 -19.60 -9.19 4.77
C HIS A 200 -20.70 -8.80 5.74
N LEU A 201 -20.67 -7.54 6.17
CA LEU A 201 -21.72 -6.94 6.95
C LEU A 201 -22.88 -6.56 6.04
N VAL A 202 -24.08 -6.96 6.41
CA VAL A 202 -25.33 -6.53 5.77
C VAL A 202 -26.10 -5.70 6.77
N ILE A 203 -26.43 -4.48 6.37
CA ILE A 203 -27.24 -3.56 7.17
C ILE A 203 -28.54 -3.34 6.42
N ARG A 204 -29.64 -3.41 7.17
CA ARG A 204 -30.95 -2.98 6.70
C ARG A 204 -31.29 -1.71 7.44
N GLU A 205 -31.66 -0.70 6.69
CA GLU A 205 -31.83 0.64 7.20
C GLU A 205 -32.99 1.34 6.49
N VAL A 206 -33.48 2.39 7.13
CA VAL A 206 -34.40 3.36 6.54
C VAL A 206 -33.60 4.62 6.32
N CYS A 207 -33.44 5.05 5.08
CA CYS A 207 -32.82 6.32 4.71
C CYS A 207 -33.90 7.18 4.05
N GLU A 208 -34.18 8.37 4.58
CA GLU A 208 -35.15 9.32 3.98
C GLU A 208 -36.55 8.70 3.73
N GLY A 209 -36.94 7.70 4.53
CA GLY A 209 -38.21 6.97 4.40
C GLY A 209 -38.17 5.71 3.53
N ASP A 210 -37.07 5.46 2.82
CA ASP A 210 -36.88 4.29 1.96
C ASP A 210 -36.13 3.15 2.67
N PHE A 211 -36.58 1.92 2.44
CA PHE A 211 -35.91 0.73 2.96
C PHE A 211 -34.71 0.36 2.08
N VAL A 212 -33.51 0.51 2.62
CA VAL A 212 -32.25 0.24 1.93
C VAL A 212 -31.54 -0.96 2.56
N THR A 213 -30.73 -1.65 1.75
CA THR A 213 -29.82 -2.70 2.23
C THR A 213 -28.42 -2.46 1.72
N THR A 214 -27.56 -1.96 2.59
CA THR A 214 -26.14 -1.75 2.34
C THR A 214 -25.32 -2.98 2.72
N ARG A 215 -24.15 -3.11 2.10
CA ARG A 215 -23.24 -4.24 2.26
C ARG A 215 -21.82 -3.72 2.39
N HIS A 216 -21.08 -4.18 3.39
CA HIS A 216 -19.72 -3.72 3.65
C HIS A 216 -18.78 -4.91 3.68
N SER A 217 -17.78 -4.91 2.80
CA SER A 217 -16.76 -5.95 2.70
C SER A 217 -15.87 -6.00 3.93
N VAL A 218 -15.10 -7.08 4.09
CA VAL A 218 -14.07 -7.15 5.13
C VAL A 218 -13.08 -5.98 5.00
N LEU A 219 -12.73 -5.65 3.76
CA LEU A 219 -11.84 -4.54 3.43
C LEU A 219 -12.39 -3.19 3.93
N ALA A 220 -13.67 -2.91 3.68
CA ALA A 220 -14.29 -1.66 4.09
C ALA A 220 -14.32 -1.50 5.63
N VAL A 221 -14.61 -2.60 6.34
CA VAL A 221 -14.60 -2.65 7.81
C VAL A 221 -13.19 -2.44 8.35
N TRP A 222 -12.18 -2.96 7.66
CA TRP A 222 -10.79 -2.77 8.07
C TRP A 222 -10.39 -1.30 8.10
N PHE A 223 -10.79 -0.49 7.11
CA PHE A 223 -10.50 0.95 7.10
C PHE A 223 -11.10 1.68 8.31
N ALA A 224 -12.33 1.34 8.69
CA ALA A 224 -12.98 1.99 9.81
C ALA A 224 -12.40 1.57 11.18
N VAL A 225 -12.09 0.29 11.35
CA VAL A 225 -11.66 -0.26 12.66
C VAL A 225 -10.15 -0.19 12.87
N TYR A 226 -9.39 -0.41 11.79
CA TYR A 226 -7.93 -0.45 11.83
C TYR A 226 -7.31 0.67 11.01
N GLY A 227 -7.93 1.17 9.95
CA GLY A 227 -7.45 2.33 9.20
C GLY A 227 -7.70 3.67 9.89
N ASP A 228 -8.48 3.66 10.97
CA ASP A 228 -8.90 4.83 11.76
C ASP A 228 -9.68 5.90 10.96
N ASP A 229 -10.07 5.59 9.72
CA ASP A 229 -10.88 6.47 8.87
C ASP A 229 -11.68 5.67 7.84
N ILE A 230 -13.00 5.74 7.99
CA ILE A 230 -13.96 5.11 7.08
C ILE A 230 -14.03 5.80 5.72
N ALA A 231 -13.76 7.11 5.65
CA ALA A 231 -13.79 7.91 4.43
C ALA A 231 -12.68 7.48 3.47
N LEU A 232 -11.55 6.99 3.98
CA LEU A 232 -10.50 6.39 3.15
C LEU A 232 -11.01 5.20 2.35
N SER A 233 -11.96 4.42 2.88
CA SER A 233 -12.54 3.31 2.12
C SER A 233 -13.31 3.79 0.88
N GLU A 234 -13.89 5.00 0.92
CA GLU A 234 -14.62 5.58 -0.21
C GLU A 234 -13.69 6.07 -1.32
N SER A 235 -12.44 6.41 -1.00
CA SER A 235 -11.42 6.76 -2.00
C SER A 235 -11.10 5.61 -2.97
N LEU A 236 -11.46 4.38 -2.59
CA LEU A 236 -11.32 3.18 -3.44
C LEU A 236 -12.46 3.02 -4.44
N ARG A 237 -13.52 3.84 -4.38
CA ARG A 237 -14.63 3.75 -5.33
C ARG A 237 -14.11 3.98 -6.76
N PRO A 238 -14.43 3.09 -7.70
CA PRO A 238 -14.17 3.37 -9.11
C PRO A 238 -14.82 4.70 -9.50
N ALA A 239 -14.11 5.53 -10.25
CA ALA A 239 -14.67 6.75 -10.79
C ALA A 239 -15.99 6.44 -11.52
N GLU A 240 -17.05 7.17 -11.19
CA GLU A 240 -18.30 7.05 -11.93
C GLU A 240 -18.03 7.35 -13.41
N ALA A 241 -18.46 6.45 -14.29
CA ALA A 241 -18.33 6.68 -15.72
C ALA A 241 -19.04 8.00 -16.06
N PRO A 242 -18.41 8.91 -16.83
CA PRO A 242 -19.06 10.15 -17.20
C PRO A 242 -20.40 9.84 -17.88
N LEU A 243 -21.44 10.58 -17.49
CA LEU A 243 -22.83 10.43 -17.95
C LEU A 243 -22.99 10.40 -19.48
N SER A 244 -21.97 10.82 -20.24
CA SER A 244 -21.92 10.75 -21.71
C SER A 244 -21.73 9.35 -22.29
N ALA A 245 -21.50 8.32 -21.47
CA ALA A 245 -21.33 6.93 -21.94
C ALA A 245 -22.61 6.07 -21.84
N ALA A 246 -23.73 6.64 -21.40
CA ALA A 246 -25.00 5.93 -21.20
C ALA A 246 -26.12 6.32 -22.20
N ALA A 247 -25.76 6.95 -23.33
CA ALA A 247 -26.70 7.33 -24.40
C ALA A 247 -26.48 6.50 -25.68
#